data_AF-A0A962GM80-F1
#
_entry.id   AF-A0A962GM80-F1
#
_cell.length_a   1.000
_cell.length_b   1.000
_cell.length_c   1.000
_cell.angle_alpha   90.00
_cell.angle_beta   90.00
_cell.angle_gamma   90.00
#
_symmetry.space_group_name_H-M   'P 1'
#
loop_
_entity.id
_entity.type
_entity.pdbx_description
1 polymer ?
#
loop_
_entity_poly.entity_id
_entity_poly.type
_entity_poly.pdbx_seq_one_letter_code
_entity_poly.pdbx_strand_id
1 'polypeptide(L)'
;CTSYPGSIPQWDIGANSWKCECIGNKQWSAQLNSCVYPEDESVASSDCSSFKGTVAVFDDFTQKVECKCINSGHVLSSTQNSCMSPSAAQVADHDCSSFGTGAISYLNPVTQTAECKCKSGFDMDSTGTGCESNTAITLPQGQGVLPTPEIIKPGQCNVLYDDGSDQPESYVFKVDGFSQIRLNYDTDRIKDNISVLTSSRSELWRSGCVGTGNYKAQVIDIPAGSREVIIDVHPNCDGQSSGTSWKFKAECL
;
A
#
# COMPACT_ATOMS: atom_id res chain seq x y z
N CYS A 1 6.49 29.71 -38.57
CA CYS A 1 7.25 28.67 -37.85
C CYS A 1 7.48 28.99 -36.37
N THR A 2 7.20 30.20 -35.90
CA THR A 2 7.30 30.56 -34.47
C THR A 2 6.39 29.73 -33.55
N SER A 3 5.24 29.26 -34.05
CA SER A 3 4.33 28.35 -33.34
C SER A 3 4.84 26.90 -33.24
N TYR A 4 5.96 26.58 -33.89
CA TYR A 4 6.51 25.23 -34.00
C TYR A 4 7.97 25.25 -33.54
N PRO A 5 8.24 25.12 -32.23
CA PRO A 5 9.58 25.18 -31.67
C PRO A 5 10.54 24.22 -32.38
N GLY A 6 11.78 24.66 -32.63
CA GLY A 6 12.80 23.85 -33.31
C GLY A 6 12.66 23.74 -34.83
N SER A 7 11.68 24.40 -35.45
CA SER A 7 11.52 24.47 -36.91
C SER A 7 11.98 25.81 -37.51
N ILE A 8 12.33 25.79 -38.80
CA ILE A 8 12.67 26.97 -39.61
C ILE A 8 11.78 27.06 -40.85
N PRO A 9 11.49 28.27 -41.36
CA PRO A 9 10.82 28.43 -42.64
C PRO A 9 11.72 27.95 -43.78
N GLN A 10 11.17 27.10 -44.65
CA GLN A 10 11.79 26.61 -45.88
C GLN A 10 10.81 26.75 -47.03
N TRP A 11 11.31 27.12 -48.21
CA TRP A 11 10.49 27.28 -49.41
C TRP A 11 10.31 25.93 -50.10
N ASP A 12 9.07 25.49 -50.26
CA ASP A 12 8.74 24.29 -51.01
C ASP A 12 8.49 24.64 -52.48
N ILE A 13 9.39 24.22 -53.37
CA ILE A 13 9.28 24.48 -54.81
C ILE A 13 8.10 23.72 -55.43
N GLY A 14 7.83 22.50 -54.98
CA GLY A 14 6.75 21.67 -55.53
C GLY A 14 5.36 22.17 -55.15
N ALA A 15 5.22 22.66 -53.91
CA ALA A 15 3.99 23.23 -53.40
C ALA A 15 3.87 24.75 -53.59
N ASN A 16 4.90 25.40 -54.16
CA ASN A 16 5.00 26.86 -54.37
C ASN A 16 4.58 27.68 -53.13
N SER A 17 5.03 27.26 -51.95
CA SER A 17 4.63 27.85 -50.66
C SER A 17 5.71 27.68 -49.58
N TRP A 18 5.64 28.52 -48.53
CA TRP A 18 6.50 28.38 -47.35
C TRP A 18 5.97 27.28 -46.42
N LYS A 19 6.87 26.39 -45.99
CA LYS A 19 6.60 25.39 -44.95
C LYS A 19 7.58 25.53 -43.79
N CYS A 20 7.28 24.87 -42.69
CA CYS A 20 8.18 24.78 -41.53
C CYS A 20 8.86 23.40 -41.53
N GLU A 21 10.18 23.39 -41.51
CA GLU A 21 10.98 22.16 -41.47
C GLU A 21 11.84 22.10 -40.21
N CYS A 22 12.10 20.88 -39.74
CA CYS A 22 12.94 20.67 -38.57
C CYS A 22 14.41 20.92 -38.87
N ILE A 23 15.12 21.52 -37.91
CA ILE A 23 16.54 21.83 -38.04
C ILE A 23 17.38 20.59 -37.71
N GLY A 24 18.39 20.30 -38.54
CA GLY A 24 19.37 19.26 -38.27
C GLY A 24 18.79 17.84 -38.34
N ASN A 25 19.08 17.03 -37.33
CA ASN A 25 18.57 15.66 -37.20
C ASN A 25 17.27 15.57 -36.37
N LYS A 26 16.60 16.70 -36.09
CA LYS A 26 15.32 16.72 -35.38
C LYS A 26 14.18 16.24 -36.27
N GLN A 27 13.15 15.68 -35.65
CA GLN A 27 11.95 15.17 -36.29
C GLN A 27 10.71 15.87 -35.73
N TRP A 28 9.65 15.95 -36.55
CA TRP A 28 8.39 16.55 -36.14
C TRP A 28 7.65 15.61 -35.16
N SER A 29 7.43 16.08 -33.94
CA SER A 29 6.59 15.42 -32.94
C SER A 29 5.18 15.97 -33.01
N ALA A 30 4.21 15.10 -33.32
CA ALA A 30 2.80 15.46 -33.23
C ALA A 30 2.36 15.62 -31.77
N GLN A 31 2.94 14.85 -30.85
CA GLN A 31 2.59 14.85 -29.43
C GLN A 31 3.05 16.14 -28.73
N LEU A 32 4.25 16.62 -29.06
CA LEU A 32 4.84 17.83 -28.48
C LEU A 32 4.61 19.07 -29.36
N ASN A 33 3.97 18.91 -30.53
CA ASN A 33 3.74 19.95 -31.53
C ASN A 33 5.01 20.79 -31.82
N SER A 34 6.14 20.11 -31.94
CA SER A 34 7.46 20.74 -32.09
C SER A 34 8.47 19.80 -32.77
N CYS A 35 9.58 20.36 -33.25
CA CYS A 35 10.70 19.59 -33.76
C CYS A 35 11.65 19.21 -32.62
N VAL A 36 11.76 17.93 -32.34
CA VAL A 36 12.49 17.35 -31.20
C VAL A 36 13.47 16.29 -31.66
N TYR A 37 14.35 15.83 -30.77
CA TYR A 37 15.19 14.67 -31.09
C TYR A 37 14.37 13.37 -30.97
N PRO A 38 14.75 12.29 -31.70
CA PRO A 38 14.09 10.99 -31.58
C PRO A 38 14.03 10.47 -30.13
N GLU A 39 15.04 10.80 -29.32
CA GLU A 39 15.09 10.47 -27.90
C GLU A 39 13.96 11.14 -27.10
N ASP A 40 13.71 12.44 -27.35
CA ASP A 40 12.64 13.21 -26.69
C ASP A 40 11.25 12.65 -27.05
N GLU A 41 11.05 12.27 -28.31
CA GLU A 41 9.80 11.62 -28.77
C GLU A 41 9.60 10.27 -28.09
N SER A 42 10.68 9.50 -27.96
CA SER A 42 10.65 8.20 -27.28
C SER A 42 10.26 8.37 -25.80
N VAL A 43 10.81 9.38 -25.13
CA VAL A 43 10.45 9.71 -23.73
C VAL A 43 8.99 10.15 -23.63
N ALA A 44 8.54 11.06 -24.50
CA ALA A 44 7.18 11.57 -24.49
C ALA A 44 6.12 10.48 -24.73
N SER A 45 6.44 9.49 -25.56
CA SER A 45 5.55 8.37 -25.89
C SER A 45 5.58 7.23 -24.87
N SER A 46 6.51 7.24 -23.91
CA SER A 46 6.65 6.18 -22.91
C SER A 46 5.77 6.43 -21.69
N ASP A 47 4.96 5.44 -21.33
CA ASP A 47 4.09 5.49 -20.15
C ASP A 47 4.73 4.79 -18.94
N CYS A 48 5.15 5.59 -17.96
CA CYS A 48 5.67 5.11 -16.68
C CYS A 48 4.63 5.13 -15.55
N SER A 49 3.34 5.36 -15.85
CA SER A 49 2.27 5.47 -14.84
C SER A 49 2.07 4.19 -14.03
N SER A 50 2.47 3.03 -14.56
CA SER A 50 2.45 1.75 -13.84
C SER A 50 3.48 1.68 -12.70
N PHE A 51 4.48 2.55 -12.70
CA PHE A 51 5.52 2.64 -11.68
C PHE A 51 5.41 3.95 -10.90
N LYS A 52 4.81 3.91 -9.71
CA LYS A 52 4.54 5.13 -8.93
C LYS A 52 5.83 5.88 -8.60
N GLY A 53 5.84 7.19 -8.82
CA GLY A 53 6.98 8.06 -8.52
C GLY A 53 8.13 7.98 -9.52
N THR A 54 7.90 7.42 -10.72
CA THR A 54 8.87 7.42 -11.81
C THR A 54 8.57 8.46 -12.89
N VAL A 55 9.58 8.74 -13.70
CA VAL A 55 9.48 9.51 -14.94
C VAL A 55 10.24 8.76 -16.03
N ALA A 56 9.76 8.84 -17.26
CA ALA A 56 10.45 8.34 -18.43
C ALA A 56 11.74 9.14 -18.66
N VAL A 57 12.87 8.45 -18.82
CA VAL A 57 14.18 9.04 -19.09
C VAL A 57 14.85 8.22 -20.19
N PHE A 58 15.39 8.90 -21.20
CA PHE A 58 16.22 8.23 -22.21
C PHE A 58 17.59 7.91 -21.63
N ASP A 59 18.03 6.66 -21.75
CA ASP A 59 19.36 6.24 -21.35
C ASP A 59 20.28 6.16 -22.59
N ASP A 60 21.25 7.07 -22.64
CA ASP A 60 22.17 7.17 -23.78
C ASP A 60 23.10 5.96 -23.94
N PHE A 61 23.32 5.17 -22.88
CA PHE A 61 24.15 3.97 -22.96
C PHE A 61 23.37 2.78 -23.49
N THR A 62 22.14 2.58 -23.01
CA THR A 62 21.29 1.46 -23.44
C THR A 62 20.46 1.79 -24.69
N GLN A 63 20.43 3.06 -25.09
CA GLN A 63 19.65 3.61 -26.21
C GLN A 63 18.15 3.28 -26.08
N LYS A 64 17.64 3.33 -24.85
CA LYS A 64 16.25 2.98 -24.51
C LYS A 64 15.68 3.95 -23.48
N VAL A 65 14.36 4.05 -23.46
CA VAL A 65 13.66 4.77 -22.40
C VAL A 65 13.48 3.84 -21.19
N GLU A 66 13.80 4.37 -20.02
CA GLU A 66 13.66 3.71 -18.73
C GLU A 66 12.80 4.55 -17.80
N CYS A 67 11.98 3.90 -16.96
CA CYS A 67 11.26 4.58 -15.89
C CYS A 67 12.18 4.74 -14.68
N LYS A 68 12.69 5.95 -14.47
CA LYS A 68 13.62 6.29 -13.38
C LYS A 68 12.89 7.02 -12.26
N CYS A 69 13.35 6.83 -11.02
CA CYS A 69 12.74 7.50 -9.87
C CYS A 69 12.94 9.01 -9.91
N ILE A 70 11.86 9.75 -9.67
CA ILE A 70 11.87 11.23 -9.64
C ILE A 70 12.73 11.74 -8.49
N ASN A 71 12.61 11.11 -7.32
CA ASN A 71 13.37 11.49 -6.13
C ASN A 71 14.80 10.95 -6.21
N SER A 72 15.78 11.84 -6.09
CA SER A 72 17.19 11.45 -6.01
C SER A 72 17.43 10.46 -4.87
N GLY A 73 18.26 9.45 -5.13
CA GLY A 73 18.61 8.40 -4.17
C GLY A 73 17.54 7.34 -3.92
N HIS A 74 16.36 7.43 -4.55
CA HIS A 74 15.34 6.37 -4.50
C HIS A 74 15.59 5.33 -5.58
N VAL A 75 15.11 4.12 -5.34
CA VAL A 75 15.20 2.98 -6.27
C VAL A 75 13.81 2.42 -6.52
N LEU A 76 13.61 1.83 -7.71
CA LEU A 76 12.35 1.21 -8.08
C LEU A 76 12.26 -0.18 -7.43
N SER A 77 11.24 -0.40 -6.60
CA SER A 77 10.92 -1.74 -6.08
C SER A 77 10.25 -2.58 -7.17
N SER A 78 10.76 -3.79 -7.35
CA SER A 78 10.26 -4.76 -8.33
C SER A 78 8.95 -5.41 -7.90
N THR A 79 8.66 -5.48 -6.59
CA THR A 79 7.42 -6.06 -6.07
C THR A 79 6.30 -5.03 -5.89
N GLN A 80 6.65 -3.78 -5.52
CA GLN A 80 5.67 -2.73 -5.24
C GLN A 80 5.37 -1.82 -6.44
N ASN A 81 6.12 -1.96 -7.54
CA ASN A 81 6.04 -1.08 -8.72
C ASN A 81 6.04 0.40 -8.32
N SER A 82 6.92 0.77 -7.38
CA SER A 82 6.99 2.11 -6.83
C SER A 82 8.41 2.49 -6.46
N CYS A 83 8.73 3.78 -6.59
CA CYS A 83 9.98 4.33 -6.10
C CYS A 83 9.96 4.45 -4.58
N MET A 84 10.99 3.92 -3.94
CA MET A 84 11.13 3.85 -2.49
C MET A 84 12.56 4.19 -2.10
N SER A 85 12.80 4.51 -0.82
CA SER A 85 14.17 4.61 -0.32
C SER A 85 14.88 3.24 -0.47
N PRO A 86 16.22 3.19 -0.60
CA PRO A 86 16.93 1.94 -0.81
C PRO A 86 16.62 0.87 0.25
N SER A 87 16.53 1.25 1.52
CA SER A 87 16.21 0.33 2.62
C SER A 87 14.77 -0.16 2.56
N ALA A 88 13.81 0.68 2.16
CA ALA A 88 12.41 0.28 2.05
C ALA A 88 12.19 -0.63 0.83
N ALA A 89 12.86 -0.36 -0.30
CA ALA A 89 12.86 -1.25 -1.46
C ALA A 89 13.50 -2.60 -1.14
N GLN A 90 14.63 -2.60 -0.40
CA GLN A 90 15.27 -3.84 0.06
C GLN A 90 14.30 -4.70 0.86
N VAL A 91 13.54 -4.13 1.80
CA VAL A 91 12.55 -4.88 2.58
C VAL A 91 11.41 -5.36 1.69
N ALA A 92 10.86 -4.50 0.84
CA ALA A 92 9.74 -4.82 -0.03
C ALA A 92 10.05 -5.92 -1.05
N ASP A 93 11.29 -5.97 -1.54
CA ASP A 93 11.75 -6.94 -2.54
C ASP A 93 12.39 -8.18 -1.92
N HIS A 94 12.56 -8.23 -0.60
CA HIS A 94 13.14 -9.39 0.09
C HIS A 94 12.13 -10.52 0.22
N ASP A 95 12.42 -11.63 -0.45
CA ASP A 95 11.57 -12.81 -0.45
C ASP A 95 11.79 -13.68 0.81
N CYS A 96 10.76 -13.74 1.66
CA CYS A 96 10.70 -14.59 2.84
C CYS A 96 9.81 -15.81 2.68
N SER A 97 9.37 -16.13 1.45
CA SER A 97 8.47 -17.26 1.19
C SER A 97 9.03 -18.61 1.64
N SER A 98 10.36 -18.76 1.67
CA SER A 98 11.05 -19.96 2.15
C SER A 98 10.85 -20.25 3.64
N PHE A 99 10.54 -19.24 4.45
CA PHE A 99 10.24 -19.38 5.89
C PHE A 99 8.78 -19.79 6.14
N GLY A 100 8.00 -19.98 5.08
CA GLY A 100 6.62 -20.44 5.16
C GLY A 100 5.64 -19.38 5.67
N THR A 101 4.45 -19.84 6.05
CA THR A 101 3.39 -18.95 6.52
C THR A 101 3.80 -18.25 7.81
N GLY A 102 3.79 -16.92 7.79
CA GLY A 102 4.10 -16.12 8.97
C GLY A 102 5.45 -15.43 8.95
N ALA A 103 6.25 -15.62 7.91
CA ALA A 103 7.44 -14.81 7.70
C ALA A 103 7.10 -13.46 7.08
N ILE A 104 7.82 -12.42 7.51
CA ILE A 104 7.82 -11.08 6.93
C ILE A 104 9.26 -10.60 6.77
N SER A 105 9.50 -9.79 5.75
CA SER A 105 10.75 -9.07 5.60
C SER A 105 10.78 -7.88 6.55
N TYR A 106 11.97 -7.56 7.07
CA TYR A 106 12.21 -6.36 7.86
C TYR A 106 13.64 -5.88 7.67
N LEU A 107 13.89 -4.61 7.98
CA LEU A 107 15.24 -4.06 7.99
C LEU A 107 15.89 -4.36 9.33
N ASN A 108 17.00 -5.10 9.34
CA ASN A 108 17.79 -5.29 10.54
C ASN A 108 18.57 -3.99 10.84
N PRO A 109 18.35 -3.34 12.00
CA PRO A 109 18.95 -2.04 12.31
C PRO A 109 20.47 -2.10 12.54
N VAL A 110 21.03 -3.29 12.78
CA VAL A 110 22.46 -3.50 13.01
C VAL A 110 23.20 -3.70 11.70
N THR A 111 22.71 -4.61 10.85
CA THR A 111 23.33 -4.96 9.56
C THR A 111 22.91 -4.03 8.43
N GLN A 112 21.81 -3.27 8.61
CA GLN A 112 21.17 -2.44 7.58
C GLN A 112 20.80 -3.24 6.32
N THR A 113 20.47 -4.52 6.50
CA THR A 113 20.04 -5.43 5.44
C THR A 113 18.63 -5.93 5.69
N ALA A 114 17.89 -6.21 4.62
CA ALA A 114 16.61 -6.88 4.72
C ALA A 114 16.83 -8.34 5.14
N GLU A 115 16.07 -8.77 6.15
CA GLU A 115 16.10 -10.12 6.71
C GLU A 115 14.66 -10.61 6.94
N CYS A 116 14.50 -11.91 7.09
CA CYS A 116 13.21 -12.52 7.44
C CYS A 116 13.05 -12.63 8.95
N LYS A 117 11.86 -12.32 9.44
CA LYS A 117 11.45 -12.62 10.83
C LYS A 117 10.04 -13.19 10.84
N CYS A 118 9.71 -13.87 11.92
CA CYS A 118 8.34 -14.29 12.15
C CYS A 118 7.48 -13.10 12.59
N LYS A 119 6.31 -12.97 11.97
CA LYS A 119 5.27 -12.04 12.39
C LYS A 119 4.77 -12.45 13.77
N SER A 120 4.13 -11.51 14.47
CA SER A 120 3.53 -11.80 15.77
C SER A 120 2.55 -12.99 15.69
N GLY A 121 2.61 -13.91 16.65
CA GLY A 121 1.84 -15.16 16.64
C GLY A 121 2.56 -16.35 15.99
N PHE A 122 3.80 -16.14 15.53
CA PHE A 122 4.66 -17.16 14.98
C PHE A 122 6.02 -17.10 15.65
N ASP A 123 6.51 -18.25 16.08
CA ASP A 123 7.85 -18.44 16.59
C ASP A 123 8.71 -19.10 15.51
N MET A 124 10.00 -18.85 15.56
CA MET A 124 10.93 -19.51 14.66
C MET A 124 11.00 -21.00 14.99
N ASP A 125 10.94 -21.85 13.98
CA ASP A 125 11.04 -23.29 14.14
C ASP A 125 12.39 -23.70 14.73
N SER A 126 12.46 -24.95 15.20
CA SER A 126 13.68 -25.51 15.80
C SER A 126 14.88 -25.58 14.84
N THR A 127 14.64 -25.45 13.53
CA THR A 127 15.66 -25.45 12.48
C THR A 127 16.17 -24.04 12.13
N GLY A 128 15.53 -22.99 12.63
CA GLY A 128 15.90 -21.60 12.32
C GLY A 128 15.52 -21.16 10.91
N THR A 129 14.72 -21.95 10.19
CA THR A 129 14.47 -21.78 8.75
C THR A 129 13.01 -21.55 8.41
N GLY A 130 12.12 -21.53 9.40
CA GLY A 130 10.70 -21.39 9.21
C GLY A 130 10.00 -20.74 10.40
N CYS A 131 8.78 -20.30 10.17
CA CYS A 131 7.91 -19.72 11.18
C CYS A 131 6.76 -20.69 11.48
N GLU A 132 6.68 -21.14 12.73
CA GLU A 132 5.61 -22.00 13.25
C GLU A 132 4.67 -21.17 14.12
N SER A 133 3.36 -21.44 14.07
CA SER A 133 2.44 -20.73 14.94
C SER A 133 2.69 -21.11 16.40
N ASN A 134 2.74 -20.11 17.27
CA ASN A 134 2.93 -20.30 18.71
C ASN A 134 1.68 -20.83 19.44
N THR A 135 0.63 -21.20 18.70
CA THR A 135 -0.66 -21.66 19.24
C THR A 135 -0.68 -23.17 19.43
N ALA A 136 0.06 -23.70 20.41
CA ALA A 136 -0.24 -25.01 20.99
C ALA A 136 -1.31 -24.84 22.08
N ILE A 137 -2.55 -24.52 21.70
CA ILE A 137 -3.73 -24.73 22.55
C ILE A 137 -4.79 -25.43 21.71
N THR A 138 -5.09 -26.66 22.09
CA THR A 138 -6.23 -27.45 21.65
C THR A 138 -7.55 -26.79 22.09
N LEU A 139 -8.55 -26.82 21.17
CA LEU A 139 -10.00 -26.54 21.28
C LEU A 139 -10.49 -25.15 20.82
N PRO A 140 -11.66 -25.03 20.16
CA PRO A 140 -12.29 -25.83 19.11
C PRO A 140 -12.32 -25.09 17.75
N GLN A 141 -12.73 -25.80 16.69
CA GLN A 141 -12.66 -25.40 15.28
C GLN A 141 -13.30 -24.03 14.96
N GLY A 142 -12.57 -23.16 14.23
CA GLY A 142 -13.22 -22.31 13.22
C GLY A 142 -12.94 -20.80 13.17
N GLN A 143 -12.01 -20.22 13.94
CA GLN A 143 -11.67 -18.79 13.79
C GLN A 143 -10.16 -18.59 13.71
N GLY A 144 -9.67 -18.27 12.50
CA GLY A 144 -8.27 -17.97 12.25
C GLY A 144 -7.81 -16.72 12.99
N VAL A 145 -6.62 -16.77 13.58
CA VAL A 145 -5.96 -15.63 14.22
C VAL A 145 -5.60 -14.61 13.13
N LEU A 146 -6.16 -13.41 13.21
CA LEU A 146 -5.86 -12.34 12.26
C LEU A 146 -4.56 -11.62 12.62
N PRO A 147 -3.71 -11.31 11.63
CA PRO A 147 -2.40 -10.70 11.87
C PRO A 147 -2.58 -9.27 12.39
N THR A 148 -1.92 -8.89 13.47
CA THR A 148 -1.87 -7.50 13.96
C THR A 148 -1.65 -6.48 12.83
N PRO A 149 -2.52 -5.48 12.65
CA PRO A 149 -2.33 -4.41 11.68
C PRO A 149 -1.07 -3.57 11.94
N GLU A 150 -0.38 -3.18 10.86
CA GLU A 150 0.84 -2.35 10.93
C GLU A 150 0.52 -0.85 10.98
N ILE A 151 -0.59 -0.43 10.38
CA ILE A 151 -1.05 0.97 10.41
C ILE A 151 -1.77 1.19 11.74
N ILE A 152 -1.14 1.95 12.63
CA ILE A 152 -1.71 2.32 13.93
C ILE A 152 -2.11 3.79 13.91
N LYS A 153 -3.41 4.05 14.04
CA LYS A 153 -4.02 5.39 14.06
C LYS A 153 -4.55 5.71 15.47
N PRO A 154 -4.54 6.99 15.88
CA PRO A 154 -5.26 7.40 17.08
C PRO A 154 -6.78 7.32 16.87
N GLY A 155 -7.48 6.65 17.78
CA GLY A 155 -8.94 6.55 17.83
C GLY A 155 -9.56 7.68 18.66
N GLN A 156 -10.67 8.22 18.19
CA GLN A 156 -11.48 9.22 18.89
C GLN A 156 -12.94 8.76 18.98
N CYS A 157 -13.46 8.71 20.19
CA CYS A 157 -14.86 8.34 20.42
C CYS A 157 -15.78 9.34 19.71
N ASN A 158 -16.91 8.84 19.22
CA ASN A 158 -17.96 9.57 18.49
C ASN A 158 -17.56 10.12 17.11
N VAL A 159 -16.39 9.75 16.58
CA VAL A 159 -15.98 10.03 15.19
C VAL A 159 -16.38 8.87 14.28
N LEU A 160 -16.91 9.19 13.10
CA LEU A 160 -17.15 8.23 12.03
C LEU A 160 -15.87 8.08 11.21
N TYR A 161 -15.42 6.85 11.06
CA TYR A 161 -14.34 6.45 10.15
C TYR A 161 -14.98 5.82 8.92
N ASP A 162 -14.93 6.50 7.78
CA ASP A 162 -15.56 6.10 6.53
C ASP A 162 -14.62 6.06 5.32
N ASP A 163 -13.31 6.13 5.57
CA ASP A 163 -12.20 6.07 4.62
C ASP A 163 -11.51 4.70 4.58
N GLY A 164 -12.26 3.62 4.86
CA GLY A 164 -11.73 2.27 4.99
C GLY A 164 -10.92 1.83 3.76
N SER A 165 -9.70 1.37 4.00
CA SER A 165 -8.77 0.91 2.97
C SER A 165 -8.75 -0.63 2.85
N ASP A 166 -8.12 -1.13 1.77
CA ASP A 166 -7.80 -2.55 1.58
C ASP A 166 -6.69 -3.06 2.52
N GLN A 167 -6.03 -2.17 3.28
CA GLN A 167 -4.95 -2.52 4.19
C GLN A 167 -5.47 -2.73 5.61
N PRO A 168 -4.94 -3.71 6.37
CA PRO A 168 -5.26 -3.84 7.79
C PRO A 168 -4.87 -2.59 8.58
N GLU A 169 -5.77 -2.14 9.45
CA GLU A 169 -5.60 -0.92 10.27
C GLU A 169 -5.99 -1.16 11.74
N SER A 170 -5.26 -0.52 12.65
CA SER A 170 -5.54 -0.48 14.10
C SER A 170 -5.86 0.94 14.54
N TYR A 171 -6.87 1.09 15.39
CA TYR A 171 -7.25 2.36 16.00
C TYR A 171 -7.17 2.26 17.52
N VAL A 172 -6.33 3.11 18.15
CA VAL A 172 -6.11 3.10 19.61
C VAL A 172 -6.97 4.17 20.27
N PHE A 173 -7.99 3.76 21.02
CA PHE A 173 -8.90 4.66 21.73
C PHE A 173 -8.48 4.80 23.19
N LYS A 174 -8.36 6.05 23.66
CA LYS A 174 -8.26 6.34 25.09
C LYS A 174 -9.63 6.17 25.72
N VAL A 175 -9.71 5.31 26.74
CA VAL A 175 -10.98 4.94 27.40
C VAL A 175 -10.94 5.15 28.91
N ASP A 176 -10.02 5.99 29.41
CA ASP A 176 -9.94 6.34 30.83
C ASP A 176 -11.30 6.83 31.37
N GLY A 177 -11.86 6.09 32.34
CA GLY A 177 -13.14 6.43 32.97
C GLY A 177 -14.39 5.91 32.27
N PHE A 178 -14.26 5.17 31.16
CA PHE A 178 -15.38 4.52 30.47
C PHE A 178 -15.47 3.04 30.87
N SER A 179 -16.68 2.49 30.81
CA SER A 179 -16.99 1.12 31.18
C SER A 179 -17.37 0.26 29.98
N GLN A 180 -17.82 0.89 28.90
CA GLN A 180 -18.26 0.22 27.69
C GLN A 180 -17.84 1.00 26.45
N ILE A 181 -17.71 0.28 25.34
CA ILE A 181 -17.58 0.86 24.00
C ILE A 181 -18.67 0.28 23.12
N ARG A 182 -19.47 1.15 22.51
CA ARG A 182 -20.42 0.76 21.47
C ARG A 182 -19.77 0.93 20.10
N LEU A 183 -19.56 -0.18 19.41
CA LEU A 183 -19.09 -0.20 18.04
C LEU A 183 -20.29 -0.27 17.09
N ASN A 184 -20.49 0.79 16.30
CA ASN A 184 -21.37 0.76 15.13
C ASN A 184 -20.50 0.55 13.90
N TYR A 185 -20.73 -0.50 13.10
CA TYR A 185 -19.86 -0.85 11.98
C TYR A 185 -20.64 -1.37 10.76
N ASP A 186 -20.09 -1.16 9.58
CA ASP A 186 -20.54 -1.72 8.31
C ASP A 186 -19.32 -2.16 7.49
N THR A 187 -19.23 -3.45 7.17
CA THR A 187 -18.17 -4.02 6.31
C THR A 187 -18.60 -4.12 4.84
N ASP A 188 -19.72 -3.48 4.47
CA ASP A 188 -20.28 -3.54 3.12
C ASP A 188 -20.48 -5.00 2.64
N ARG A 189 -20.33 -5.28 1.34
CA ARG A 189 -20.56 -6.60 0.74
C ARG A 189 -19.33 -7.51 0.77
N ILE A 190 -18.12 -6.94 0.71
CA ILE A 190 -16.88 -7.72 0.76
C ILE A 190 -16.61 -8.03 2.24
N LYS A 191 -16.16 -9.25 2.54
CA LYS A 191 -16.08 -9.66 3.95
C LYS A 191 -14.85 -9.06 4.62
N ASP A 192 -15.06 -8.37 5.73
CA ASP A 192 -14.00 -7.88 6.61
C ASP A 192 -14.20 -8.44 8.02
N ASN A 193 -13.16 -8.30 8.85
CA ASN A 193 -13.23 -8.66 10.26
C ASN A 193 -12.79 -7.49 11.12
N ILE A 194 -13.66 -7.08 12.04
CA ILE A 194 -13.40 -6.02 13.01
C ILE A 194 -13.32 -6.67 14.38
N SER A 195 -12.26 -6.36 15.11
CA SER A 195 -12.01 -6.87 16.45
C SER A 195 -11.83 -5.73 17.44
N VAL A 196 -12.37 -5.88 18.64
CA VAL A 196 -12.15 -4.97 19.76
C VAL A 196 -11.27 -5.69 20.77
N LEU A 197 -10.14 -5.10 21.12
CA LEU A 197 -9.08 -5.71 21.92
C LEU A 197 -8.67 -4.80 23.08
N THR A 198 -8.09 -5.37 24.13
CA THR A 198 -7.38 -4.61 25.16
C THR A 198 -6.06 -4.02 24.61
N SER A 199 -5.38 -3.18 25.41
CA SER A 199 -4.02 -2.72 25.10
C SER A 199 -2.99 -3.84 24.97
N SER A 200 -3.21 -4.97 25.66
CA SER A 200 -2.42 -6.21 25.51
C SER A 200 -2.87 -7.07 24.32
N ARG A 201 -3.77 -6.55 23.47
CA ARG A 201 -4.40 -7.24 22.33
C ARG A 201 -5.18 -8.50 22.70
N SER A 202 -5.66 -8.59 23.95
CA SER A 202 -6.59 -9.64 24.33
C SER A 202 -7.97 -9.32 23.77
N GLU A 203 -8.60 -10.30 23.11
CA GLU A 203 -9.89 -10.09 22.45
C GLU A 203 -11.01 -9.83 23.47
N LEU A 204 -11.71 -8.71 23.28
CA LEU A 204 -12.96 -8.40 23.97
C LEU A 204 -14.16 -8.80 23.11
N TRP A 205 -14.05 -8.64 21.79
CA TRP A 205 -15.08 -9.02 20.83
C TRP A 205 -14.53 -9.11 19.39
N ARG A 206 -15.18 -9.87 18.53
CA ARG A 206 -14.87 -10.02 17.11
C ARG A 206 -16.13 -10.17 16.25
N SER A 207 -16.18 -9.47 15.11
CA SER A 207 -17.30 -9.55 14.15
C SER A 207 -17.37 -10.89 13.40
N GLY A 208 -16.24 -11.58 13.30
CA GLY A 208 -16.03 -12.66 12.33
C GLY A 208 -15.75 -12.09 10.93
N CYS A 209 -15.52 -12.97 9.96
CA CYS A 209 -15.32 -12.57 8.58
C CYS A 209 -16.67 -12.36 7.87
N VAL A 210 -17.15 -11.12 7.84
CA VAL A 210 -18.53 -10.78 7.48
C VAL A 210 -18.60 -9.63 6.50
N GLY A 211 -19.53 -9.70 5.55
CA GLY A 211 -19.97 -8.56 4.74
C GLY A 211 -21.38 -8.19 5.21
N THR A 212 -21.52 -7.14 6.01
CA THR A 212 -22.79 -6.79 6.66
C THR A 212 -23.79 -6.16 5.71
N GLY A 213 -23.34 -5.38 4.72
CA GLY A 213 -24.15 -4.61 3.78
C GLY A 213 -25.08 -3.58 4.42
N ASN A 214 -24.94 -3.35 5.73
CA ASN A 214 -25.62 -2.35 6.55
C ASN A 214 -24.95 -2.24 7.93
N TYR A 215 -25.22 -1.15 8.63
CA TYR A 215 -24.73 -0.96 10.00
C TYR A 215 -25.24 -2.03 10.97
N LYS A 216 -24.29 -2.58 11.75
CA LYS A 216 -24.50 -3.36 12.96
C LYS A 216 -24.01 -2.59 14.16
N ALA A 217 -24.56 -2.89 15.33
CA ALA A 217 -24.15 -2.29 16.59
C ALA A 217 -23.82 -3.39 17.61
N GLN A 218 -22.68 -3.25 18.27
CA GLN A 218 -22.27 -4.10 19.37
C GLN A 218 -21.87 -3.24 20.56
N VAL A 219 -22.33 -3.59 21.76
CA VAL A 219 -21.82 -3.03 23.02
C VAL A 219 -20.82 -4.01 23.59
N ILE A 220 -19.61 -3.54 23.90
CA ILE A 220 -18.50 -4.33 24.44
C ILE A 220 -18.13 -3.75 25.81
N ASP A 221 -18.06 -4.62 26.82
CA ASP A 221 -17.57 -4.25 28.15
C ASP A 221 -16.05 -4.04 28.14
N ILE A 222 -15.62 -2.93 28.74
CA ILE A 222 -14.21 -2.60 28.92
C ILE A 222 -13.76 -3.13 30.29
N PRO A 223 -12.69 -3.93 30.36
CA PRO A 223 -12.17 -4.40 31.65
C PRO A 223 -11.83 -3.24 32.59
N ALA A 224 -12.18 -3.37 33.86
CA ALA A 224 -11.94 -2.34 34.86
C ALA A 224 -10.45 -1.97 34.94
N GLY A 225 -10.15 -0.66 34.91
CA GLY A 225 -8.78 -0.15 34.93
C GLY A 225 -8.09 -0.08 33.57
N SER A 226 -8.74 -0.52 32.49
CA SER A 226 -8.27 -0.26 31.13
C SER A 226 -8.18 1.23 30.85
N ARG A 227 -7.08 1.65 30.23
CA ARG A 227 -6.88 3.03 29.74
C ARG A 227 -7.02 3.14 28.24
N GLU A 228 -6.89 2.02 27.55
CA GLU A 228 -6.90 1.92 26.10
C GLU A 228 -7.65 0.68 25.63
N VAL A 229 -8.34 0.84 24.50
CA VAL A 229 -8.94 -0.23 23.71
C VAL A 229 -8.48 -0.07 22.28
N ILE A 230 -8.22 -1.18 21.60
CA ILE A 230 -7.77 -1.21 20.21
C ILE A 230 -8.91 -1.76 19.36
N ILE A 231 -9.22 -1.08 18.25
CA ILE A 231 -10.10 -1.60 17.21
C ILE A 231 -9.23 -1.97 16.02
N ASP A 232 -9.14 -3.26 15.74
CA ASP A 232 -8.44 -3.78 14.57
C ASP A 232 -9.45 -4.04 13.46
N VAL A 233 -9.13 -3.62 12.24
CA VAL A 233 -9.88 -3.91 11.02
C VAL A 233 -8.98 -4.71 10.08
N HIS A 234 -9.48 -5.85 9.64
CA HIS A 234 -8.85 -6.76 8.69
C HIS A 234 -9.71 -6.88 7.44
N PRO A 235 -9.39 -6.09 6.41
CA PRO A 235 -10.17 -6.07 5.20
C PRO A 235 -9.99 -7.37 4.40
N ASN A 236 -11.01 -7.79 3.65
CA ASN A 236 -10.98 -8.98 2.77
C ASN A 236 -10.50 -10.25 3.50
N CYS A 237 -11.09 -10.52 4.66
CA CYS A 237 -10.65 -11.56 5.58
C CYS A 237 -10.79 -13.00 5.07
N ASP A 238 -11.52 -13.24 3.96
CA ASP A 238 -11.59 -14.56 3.31
C ASP A 238 -10.61 -14.70 2.12
N GLY A 239 -9.92 -13.62 1.77
CA GLY A 239 -8.91 -13.59 0.71
C GLY A 239 -9.46 -13.82 -0.69
N GLN A 240 -10.79 -13.74 -0.89
CA GLN A 240 -11.42 -14.08 -2.18
C GLN A 240 -11.69 -12.86 -3.07
N SER A 241 -11.44 -11.63 -2.61
CA SER A 241 -11.79 -10.40 -3.34
C SER A 241 -10.74 -9.30 -3.19
N SER A 242 -10.95 -8.15 -3.84
CA SER A 242 -10.15 -6.93 -3.67
C SER A 242 -11.08 -5.70 -3.77
N GLY A 243 -10.65 -4.54 -3.26
CA GLY A 243 -11.45 -3.32 -3.28
C GLY A 243 -12.54 -3.28 -2.22
N THR A 244 -12.22 -3.75 -1.01
CA THR A 244 -13.13 -3.73 0.13
C THR A 244 -13.25 -2.32 0.72
N SER A 245 -14.33 -2.11 1.46
CA SER A 245 -14.61 -0.85 2.15
C SER A 245 -15.36 -1.15 3.42
N TRP A 246 -14.97 -0.48 4.49
CA TRP A 246 -15.59 -0.61 5.79
C TRP A 246 -15.77 0.76 6.41
N LYS A 247 -16.73 0.86 7.33
CA LYS A 247 -17.02 2.07 8.09
C LYS A 247 -17.32 1.71 9.52
N PHE A 248 -16.86 2.52 10.47
CA PHE A 248 -17.28 2.34 11.85
C PHE A 248 -17.29 3.65 12.65
N LYS A 249 -18.07 3.65 13.73
CA LYS A 249 -18.10 4.69 14.76
C LYS A 249 -18.09 4.02 16.12
N ALA A 250 -17.11 4.38 16.94
CA ALA A 250 -17.00 3.90 18.32
C ALA A 250 -17.52 4.97 19.30
N GLU A 251 -18.46 4.61 20.17
CA GLU A 251 -19.00 5.49 21.22
C GLU A 251 -18.53 4.98 22.58
N CYS A 252 -17.83 5.80 23.36
CA CYS A 252 -17.32 5.43 24.68
C CYS A 252 -18.34 5.82 25.75
N LEU A 253 -18.72 4.88 26.62
CA LEU A 253 -19.86 4.95 27.54
C LEU A 253 -19.44 4.71 29.01
#